data_AF-A0A1I1L982-F1
#
_entry.id   AF-A0A1I1L982-F1
#
_cell.length_a   1.000
_cell.length_b   1.000
_cell.length_c   1.000
_cell.angle_alpha   90.00
_cell.angle_beta   90.00
_cell.angle_gamma   90.00
#
_symmetry.space_group_name_H-M   'P 1'
#
loop_
_entity.id
_entity.type
_entity.pdbx_description
1 polymer ?
#
loop_
_entity_poly.entity_id
_entity_poly.type
_entity_poly.pdbx_seq_one_letter_code
_entity_poly.pdbx_strand_id
1 'polypeptide(L)'
;MTETEILDQLLLYFETKTPQTAFRNLEKRERLKAYLTVWYPSEPLPAAVMELADRLFAQEAARLLVTEAATLPRLSAQMQGTAYPSAGKCSLWKGDITTLRADAIVNAANEQMLGCFTVFHKCIDNAIHSVAGPRLREACYGLMSAQGHPEPTGSAKITKGFSLPASYVLHTVGPIVRSGLPTATQQAQLADCYTQCLDLAAQNDQIRSVAFCCISTGVFGYPAHLAVTVALQAVHHWLASHPDSQVQHVVFNVFSEADYHIYQKAIEQWPQTL
;
A
#
# COMPACT_ATOMS: atom_id res chain seq x y z
N MET A 1 26.80 3.36 -15.14
CA MET A 1 25.86 2.86 -16.16
C MET A 1 24.73 3.87 -16.27
N THR A 2 24.37 4.22 -17.49
CA THR A 2 23.19 5.04 -17.77
C THR A 2 21.91 4.24 -17.51
N GLU A 3 20.78 4.91 -17.29
CA GLU A 3 19.48 4.25 -17.11
C GLU A 3 19.13 3.36 -18.31
N THR A 4 19.41 3.84 -19.53
CA THR A 4 19.18 3.09 -20.77
C THR A 4 19.99 1.81 -20.84
N GLU A 5 21.27 1.83 -20.44
CA GLU A 5 22.12 0.64 -20.38
C GLU A 5 21.60 -0.39 -19.37
N ILE A 6 21.11 0.07 -18.21
CA ILE A 6 20.51 -0.81 -17.20
C ILE A 6 19.23 -1.45 -17.74
N LEU A 7 18.35 -0.65 -18.36
CA LEU A 7 17.12 -1.15 -18.97
C LEU A 7 17.41 -2.19 -20.06
N ASP A 8 18.39 -1.95 -20.92
CA ASP A 8 18.75 -2.89 -21.99
C ASP A 8 19.23 -4.24 -21.45
N GLN A 9 20.03 -4.24 -20.37
CA GLN A 9 20.48 -5.49 -19.74
C GLN A 9 19.34 -6.23 -19.02
N LEU A 10 18.48 -5.50 -18.32
CA LEU A 10 17.31 -6.10 -17.66
C LEU A 10 16.34 -6.69 -18.68
N LEU A 11 16.05 -5.97 -19.76
CA LEU A 11 15.18 -6.44 -20.83
C LEU A 11 15.78 -7.65 -21.55
N LEU A 12 17.08 -7.64 -21.84
CA LEU A 12 17.75 -8.80 -22.44
C LEU A 12 17.54 -10.07 -21.59
N TYR A 13 17.65 -9.97 -20.27
CA TYR A 13 17.40 -11.10 -19.37
C TYR A 13 15.96 -11.61 -19.49
N PHE A 14 14.96 -10.74 -19.31
CA PHE A 14 13.55 -11.14 -19.32
C PHE A 14 13.07 -11.62 -20.70
N GLU A 15 13.48 -10.94 -21.77
CA GLU A 15 13.13 -11.30 -23.15
C GLU A 15 13.72 -12.66 -23.56
N THR A 16 14.92 -13.00 -23.05
CA THR A 16 15.54 -14.31 -23.29
C THR A 16 14.86 -15.42 -22.49
N LYS A 17 14.51 -15.15 -21.22
CA LYS A 17 13.94 -16.16 -20.31
C LYS A 17 12.46 -16.43 -20.57
N THR A 18 11.69 -15.39 -20.83
CA THR A 18 10.23 -15.45 -20.98
C THR A 18 9.78 -14.51 -22.11
N PRO A 19 9.99 -14.86 -23.39
CA PRO A 19 9.65 -13.97 -24.50
C PRO A 19 8.15 -13.62 -24.52
N GLN A 20 7.82 -12.33 -24.57
CA GLN A 20 6.43 -11.85 -24.62
C GLN A 20 6.19 -10.96 -25.85
N THR A 21 5.49 -11.48 -26.86
CA THR A 21 5.17 -10.73 -28.09
C THR A 21 4.30 -9.51 -27.81
N ALA A 22 3.41 -9.60 -26.82
CA ALA A 22 2.53 -8.52 -26.39
C ALA A 22 3.28 -7.28 -25.87
N PHE A 23 4.54 -7.41 -25.47
CA PHE A 23 5.31 -6.31 -24.87
C PHE A 23 6.24 -5.61 -25.87
N ARG A 24 6.37 -6.11 -27.11
CA ARG A 24 7.38 -5.62 -28.09
C ARG A 24 7.25 -4.14 -28.43
N ASN A 25 6.02 -3.63 -28.45
CA ASN A 25 5.73 -2.25 -28.83
C ASN A 25 5.74 -1.28 -27.63
N LEU A 26 6.04 -1.76 -26.42
CA LEU A 26 6.16 -0.92 -25.23
C LEU A 26 7.53 -0.23 -25.19
N GLU A 27 7.53 1.01 -24.68
CA GLU A 27 8.75 1.72 -24.34
C GLU A 27 9.57 0.92 -23.32
N LYS A 28 10.91 1.07 -23.32
CA LYS A 28 11.81 0.19 -22.54
C LYS A 28 11.40 0.04 -21.07
N ARG A 29 11.07 1.15 -20.41
CA ARG A 29 10.67 1.14 -19.00
C ARG A 29 9.30 0.49 -18.75
N GLU A 30 8.34 0.76 -19.62
CA GLU A 30 7.00 0.13 -19.57
C GLU A 30 7.07 -1.37 -19.84
N ARG A 31 7.95 -1.76 -20.75
CA ARG A 31 8.25 -3.16 -21.06
C ARG A 31 8.84 -3.89 -19.86
N LEU A 32 9.83 -3.29 -19.20
CA LEU A 32 10.38 -3.84 -17.96
C LEU A 32 9.30 -3.93 -16.87
N LYS A 33 8.46 -2.90 -16.72
CA LYS A 33 7.32 -2.93 -15.79
C LYS A 33 6.38 -4.10 -16.10
N ALA A 34 6.05 -4.34 -17.36
CA ALA A 34 5.21 -5.45 -17.78
C ALA A 34 5.84 -6.80 -17.42
N TYR A 35 7.13 -7.00 -17.73
CA TYR A 35 7.88 -8.21 -17.35
C TYR A 35 7.91 -8.43 -15.84
N LEU A 36 8.25 -7.41 -15.07
CA LEU A 36 8.24 -7.48 -13.60
C LEU A 36 6.84 -7.75 -13.04
N THR A 37 5.78 -7.25 -13.69
CA THR A 37 4.39 -7.48 -13.27
C THR A 37 4.00 -8.95 -13.45
N VAL A 38 4.41 -9.61 -14.53
CA VAL A 38 4.09 -11.04 -14.78
C VAL A 38 5.13 -12.01 -14.24
N TRP A 39 6.27 -11.52 -13.74
CA TRP A 39 7.34 -12.35 -13.18
C TRP A 39 6.89 -13.05 -11.90
N TYR A 40 6.96 -14.38 -11.89
CA TYR A 40 6.68 -15.22 -10.72
C TYR A 40 7.98 -15.59 -10.00
N PRO A 41 8.10 -15.34 -8.68
CA PRO A 41 9.38 -15.40 -7.94
C PRO A 41 9.77 -16.81 -7.45
N SER A 42 9.24 -17.89 -8.04
CA SER A 42 9.64 -19.26 -7.70
C SER A 42 11.11 -19.55 -7.98
N GLU A 43 11.67 -18.87 -8.97
CA GLU A 43 13.11 -18.78 -9.20
C GLU A 43 13.54 -17.34 -8.91
N PRO A 44 14.39 -17.09 -7.89
CA PRO A 44 14.86 -15.75 -7.58
C PRO A 44 15.67 -15.19 -8.75
N LEU A 45 15.66 -13.85 -8.91
CA LEU A 45 16.48 -13.23 -9.94
C LEU A 45 17.96 -13.47 -9.62
N PRO A 46 18.81 -13.74 -10.64
CA PRO A 46 20.26 -13.80 -10.42
C PRO A 46 20.75 -12.51 -9.76
N ALA A 47 21.73 -12.62 -8.85
CA ALA A 47 22.23 -11.48 -8.08
C ALA A 47 22.59 -10.26 -8.96
N ALA A 48 23.26 -10.50 -10.09
CA ALA A 48 23.61 -9.44 -11.04
C ALA A 48 22.39 -8.74 -11.66
N VAL A 49 21.30 -9.48 -11.92
CA VAL A 49 20.03 -8.92 -12.44
C VAL A 49 19.34 -8.11 -11.35
N MET A 50 19.32 -8.62 -10.11
CA MET A 50 18.77 -7.89 -8.97
C MET A 50 19.54 -6.59 -8.70
N GLU A 51 20.88 -6.60 -8.75
CA GLU A 51 21.71 -5.40 -8.60
C GLU A 51 21.48 -4.36 -9.70
N LEU A 52 21.15 -4.80 -10.93
CA LEU A 52 20.75 -3.88 -12.00
C LEU A 52 19.38 -3.27 -11.69
N ALA A 53 18.41 -4.06 -11.23
CA ALA A 53 17.11 -3.56 -10.82
C ALA A 53 17.25 -2.57 -9.65
N ASP A 54 18.00 -2.91 -8.60
CA ASP A 54 18.25 -2.01 -7.47
C ASP A 54 18.83 -0.67 -7.91
N ARG A 55 19.78 -0.67 -8.85
CA ARG A 55 20.36 0.57 -9.40
C ARG A 55 19.34 1.40 -10.18
N LEU A 56 18.53 0.77 -11.03
CA LEU A 56 17.47 1.47 -11.77
C LEU A 56 16.47 2.14 -10.81
N PHE A 57 15.96 1.35 -9.85
CA PHE A 57 14.93 1.82 -8.93
C PHE A 57 15.48 2.88 -7.96
N ALA A 58 16.74 2.79 -7.54
CA ALA A 58 17.40 3.86 -6.77
C ALA A 58 17.50 5.17 -7.57
N GLN A 59 17.83 5.11 -8.87
CA GLN A 59 17.85 6.30 -9.75
C GLN A 59 16.45 6.90 -9.92
N GLU A 60 15.41 6.06 -10.04
CA GLU A 60 14.01 6.51 -10.09
C GLU A 60 13.56 7.14 -8.78
N ALA A 61 13.85 6.50 -7.65
CA ALA A 61 13.51 6.99 -6.32
C ALA A 61 14.14 8.37 -6.03
N ALA A 62 15.39 8.60 -6.46
CA ALA A 62 16.08 9.88 -6.30
C ALA A 62 15.43 11.06 -7.05
N ARG A 63 14.53 10.79 -8.00
CA ARG A 63 13.80 11.80 -8.79
C ARG A 63 12.36 12.00 -8.30
N LEU A 64 11.89 11.21 -7.36
CA LEU A 64 10.53 11.34 -6.82
C LEU A 64 10.40 12.66 -6.04
N LEU A 65 9.30 13.37 -6.28
CA LEU A 65 8.88 14.46 -5.41
C LEU A 65 8.20 13.87 -4.18
N VAL A 66 8.97 13.77 -3.09
CA VAL A 66 8.53 13.11 -1.86
C VAL A 66 7.76 14.09 -0.97
N THR A 67 6.61 13.65 -0.46
CA THR A 67 5.89 14.33 0.61
C THR A 67 6.28 13.72 1.95
N GLU A 68 6.66 14.56 2.92
CA GLU A 68 7.02 14.12 4.27
C GLU A 68 5.77 13.97 5.13
N ALA A 69 5.45 12.74 5.57
CA ALA A 69 4.25 12.50 6.39
C ALA A 69 4.26 13.36 7.66
N ALA A 70 5.42 13.54 8.29
CA ALA A 70 5.59 14.37 9.49
C ALA A 70 5.16 15.84 9.31
N THR A 71 5.16 16.35 8.08
CA THR A 71 4.79 17.73 7.74
C THR A 71 3.30 17.90 7.43
N LEU A 72 2.56 16.79 7.27
CA LEU A 72 1.13 16.86 6.96
C LEU A 72 0.37 17.48 8.15
N PRO A 73 -0.52 18.45 7.89
CA PRO A 73 -1.37 19.00 8.94
C PRO A 73 -2.26 17.88 9.52
N ARG A 74 -2.44 17.88 10.84
CA ARG A 74 -3.35 16.96 11.52
C ARG A 74 -4.79 17.36 11.22
N LEU A 75 -5.73 16.42 11.31
CA LEU A 75 -7.15 16.68 11.09
C LEU A 75 -7.67 17.83 11.97
N SER A 76 -7.17 17.95 13.19
CA SER A 76 -7.48 19.06 14.10
C SER A 76 -7.13 20.45 13.54
N ALA A 77 -6.10 20.53 12.69
CA ALA A 77 -5.70 21.73 11.97
C ALA A 77 -6.35 21.83 10.58
N GLN A 78 -6.57 20.70 9.89
CA GLN A 78 -7.22 20.65 8.57
C GLN A 78 -8.71 20.99 8.64
N MET A 79 -9.37 20.62 9.73
CA MET A 79 -10.81 20.71 9.94
C MET A 79 -11.07 21.27 11.34
N GLN A 80 -11.02 22.60 11.47
CA GLN A 80 -11.17 23.27 12.75
C GLN A 80 -12.51 22.93 13.40
N GLY A 81 -12.47 22.49 14.67
CA GLY A 81 -13.68 22.09 15.41
C GLY A 81 -14.24 20.71 15.06
N THR A 82 -13.47 19.87 14.33
CA THR A 82 -13.87 18.48 14.08
C THR A 82 -14.19 17.72 15.37
N ALA A 83 -15.27 16.93 15.33
CA ALA A 83 -15.68 16.05 16.42
C ALA A 83 -14.93 14.71 16.43
N TYR A 84 -14.08 14.42 15.44
CA TYR A 84 -13.35 13.15 15.36
C TYR A 84 -12.29 13.08 16.49
N PRO A 85 -12.41 12.15 17.46
CA PRO A 85 -11.60 12.24 18.69
C PRO A 85 -10.10 12.04 18.46
N SER A 86 -9.72 11.28 17.44
CA SER A 86 -8.32 11.05 17.08
C SER A 86 -7.73 12.12 16.14
N ALA A 87 -8.41 13.25 15.95
CA ALA A 87 -8.00 14.29 15.00
C ALA A 87 -6.63 14.92 15.28
N GLY A 88 -6.11 14.82 16.52
CA GLY A 88 -4.74 15.24 16.85
C GLY A 88 -3.65 14.29 16.34
N LYS A 89 -3.98 13.02 16.11
CA LYS A 89 -3.04 11.97 15.64
C LYS A 89 -3.22 11.59 14.18
N CYS A 90 -4.33 11.99 13.55
CA CYS A 90 -4.64 11.61 12.17
C CYS A 90 -4.44 12.77 11.18
N SER A 91 -4.18 12.47 9.90
CA SER A 91 -4.21 13.40 8.77
C SER A 91 -5.01 12.80 7.61
N LEU A 92 -5.66 13.65 6.80
CA LEU A 92 -6.23 13.25 5.51
C LEU A 92 -5.35 13.82 4.40
N TRP A 93 -4.86 12.97 3.50
CA TRP A 93 -3.95 13.41 2.44
C TRP A 93 -4.33 12.82 1.09
N LYS A 94 -4.58 13.71 0.12
CA LYS A 94 -4.81 13.32 -1.27
C LYS A 94 -3.49 13.33 -2.03
N GLY A 95 -3.07 12.17 -2.51
CA GLY A 95 -1.83 12.02 -3.26
C GLY A 95 -1.46 10.57 -3.55
N ASP A 96 -0.34 10.38 -4.22
CA ASP A 96 0.20 9.06 -4.52
C ASP A 96 0.96 8.51 -3.30
N ILE A 97 0.42 7.48 -2.63
CA ILE A 97 1.03 6.86 -1.45
C ILE A 97 2.47 6.40 -1.68
N THR A 98 2.85 6.08 -2.92
CA THR A 98 4.21 5.65 -3.27
C THR A 98 5.24 6.78 -3.23
N THR A 99 4.78 8.03 -3.05
CA THR A 99 5.61 9.23 -2.90
C THR A 99 5.57 9.80 -1.48
N LEU A 100 4.92 9.13 -0.54
CA LEU A 100 4.82 9.55 0.85
C LEU A 100 5.93 8.92 1.70
N ARG A 101 6.77 9.75 2.33
CA ARG A 101 7.71 9.30 3.37
C ARG A 101 6.97 9.18 4.70
N ALA A 102 6.41 8.00 4.94
CA ALA A 102 5.95 7.53 6.25
C ALA A 102 6.81 6.34 6.68
N ASP A 103 6.76 5.95 7.95
CA ASP A 103 7.51 4.77 8.39
C ASP A 103 6.93 3.51 7.75
N ALA A 104 5.60 3.40 7.70
CA ALA A 104 4.90 2.35 6.97
C ALA A 104 3.78 2.90 6.09
N ILE A 105 3.62 2.31 4.91
CA ILE A 105 2.41 2.46 4.08
C ILE A 105 1.65 1.13 4.03
N VAL A 106 0.34 1.19 3.87
CA VAL A 106 -0.51 0.01 3.75
C VAL A 106 -0.78 -0.32 2.29
N ASN A 107 -0.54 -1.57 1.92
CA ASN A 107 -0.92 -2.15 0.65
C ASN A 107 -2.19 -2.99 0.81
N ALA A 108 -3.25 -2.68 0.04
CA ALA A 108 -4.40 -3.56 -0.10
C ALA A 108 -4.06 -4.70 -1.08
N ALA A 109 -3.57 -5.80 -0.51
CA ALA A 109 -3.10 -6.97 -1.23
C ALA A 109 -4.26 -7.93 -1.57
N ASN A 110 -3.95 -8.94 -2.40
CA ASN A 110 -4.78 -10.12 -2.60
C ASN A 110 -4.25 -11.30 -1.75
N GLU A 111 -5.02 -12.38 -1.62
CA GLU A 111 -4.68 -13.54 -0.78
C GLU A 111 -3.34 -14.22 -1.13
N GLN A 112 -2.84 -14.05 -2.36
CA GLN A 112 -1.53 -14.60 -2.75
C GLN A 112 -0.38 -13.76 -2.21
N MET A 113 -0.61 -12.48 -1.87
CA MET A 113 0.38 -11.53 -1.35
C MET A 113 1.58 -11.24 -2.26
N LEU A 114 1.61 -11.77 -3.50
CA LEU A 114 2.73 -11.60 -4.44
C LEU A 114 2.59 -10.36 -5.32
N GLY A 115 1.72 -9.42 -4.96
CA GLY A 115 1.39 -8.28 -5.80
C GLY A 115 0.40 -8.61 -6.92
N CYS A 116 0.16 -7.63 -7.80
CA CYS A 116 -0.72 -7.80 -8.94
C CYS A 116 0.03 -8.38 -10.16
N PHE A 117 -0.55 -9.36 -10.84
CA PHE A 117 -0.01 -9.97 -12.07
C PHE A 117 -0.64 -9.45 -13.35
N THR A 118 -1.59 -8.51 -13.25
CA THR A 118 -2.24 -7.90 -14.41
C THR A 118 -1.46 -6.66 -14.85
N VAL A 119 -0.88 -6.73 -16.06
CA VAL A 119 -0.07 -5.65 -16.64
C VAL A 119 -0.87 -4.35 -16.71
N PHE A 120 -0.29 -3.26 -16.18
CA PHE A 120 -0.90 -1.92 -16.10
C PHE A 120 -2.26 -1.83 -15.39
N HIS A 121 -2.57 -2.81 -14.54
CA HIS A 121 -3.78 -2.75 -13.74
C HIS A 121 -3.75 -1.57 -12.78
N LYS A 122 -4.81 -0.76 -12.80
CA LYS A 122 -4.97 0.43 -11.94
C LYS A 122 -5.43 0.02 -10.54
N CYS A 123 -4.60 -0.74 -9.81
CA CYS A 123 -4.81 -1.06 -8.40
C CYS A 123 -3.63 -0.60 -7.55
N ILE A 124 -3.88 -0.37 -6.25
CA ILE A 124 -2.86 0.09 -5.31
C ILE A 124 -1.70 -0.91 -5.17
N ASP A 125 -2.01 -2.20 -5.25
CA ASP A 125 -1.03 -3.28 -5.20
C ASP A 125 -0.03 -3.21 -6.37
N ASN A 126 -0.53 -2.97 -7.60
CA ASN A 126 0.35 -2.75 -8.75
C ASN A 126 1.16 -1.44 -8.60
N ALA A 127 0.55 -0.37 -8.08
CA ALA A 127 1.23 0.91 -7.88
C ALA A 127 2.41 0.76 -6.90
N ILE A 128 2.17 0.17 -5.72
CA ILE A 128 3.19 -0.05 -4.68
C ILE A 128 4.31 -0.96 -5.21
N HIS A 129 3.98 -2.13 -5.78
CA HIS A 129 5.00 -3.04 -6.31
C HIS A 129 5.80 -2.43 -7.48
N SER A 130 5.18 -1.59 -8.31
CA SER A 130 5.85 -0.92 -9.44
C SER A 130 6.91 0.09 -9.02
N VAL A 131 6.79 0.68 -7.82
CA VAL A 131 7.73 1.67 -7.28
C VAL A 131 8.71 1.02 -6.30
N ALA A 132 8.28 0.04 -5.50
CA ALA A 132 9.16 -0.65 -4.56
C ALA A 132 10.25 -1.49 -5.25
N GLY A 133 9.91 -2.08 -6.39
CA GLY A 133 10.79 -2.95 -7.18
C GLY A 133 10.66 -4.43 -6.89
N PRO A 134 11.40 -5.29 -7.63
CA PRO A 134 11.24 -6.75 -7.61
C PRO A 134 11.48 -7.37 -6.23
N ARG A 135 12.32 -6.75 -5.40
CA ARG A 135 12.58 -7.22 -4.03
C ARG A 135 11.33 -7.30 -3.15
N LEU A 136 10.34 -6.42 -3.37
CA LEU A 136 9.09 -6.48 -2.60
C LEU A 136 8.35 -7.79 -2.86
N ARG A 137 8.26 -8.20 -4.14
CA ARG A 137 7.62 -9.48 -4.52
C ARG A 137 8.42 -10.68 -4.01
N GLU A 138 9.75 -10.63 -4.07
CA GLU A 138 10.62 -11.68 -3.53
C GLU A 138 10.45 -11.84 -2.02
N ALA A 139 10.37 -10.74 -1.27
CA ALA A 139 10.12 -10.76 0.17
C ALA A 139 8.74 -11.33 0.51
N CYS A 140 7.68 -10.91 -0.20
CA CYS A 140 6.35 -11.50 -0.05
C CYS A 140 6.35 -13.00 -0.35
N TYR A 141 7.04 -13.44 -1.40
CA TYR A 141 7.15 -14.85 -1.74
C TYR A 141 7.82 -15.67 -0.64
N GLY A 142 8.88 -15.14 -0.02
CA GLY A 142 9.51 -15.77 1.13
C GLY A 142 8.53 -15.96 2.30
N LEU A 143 7.76 -14.92 2.64
CA LEU A 143 6.73 -14.98 3.68
C LEU A 143 5.65 -16.03 3.37
N MET A 144 5.12 -16.03 2.15
CA MET A 144 4.03 -16.92 1.76
C MET A 144 4.49 -18.37 1.59
N SER A 145 5.71 -18.59 1.12
CA SER A 145 6.30 -19.93 1.03
C SER A 145 6.52 -20.53 2.41
N ALA A 146 6.95 -19.72 3.39
CA ALA A 146 7.07 -20.16 4.78
C ALA A 146 5.71 -20.44 5.43
N GLN A 147 4.68 -19.66 5.11
CA GLN A 147 3.32 -19.85 5.61
C GLN A 147 2.64 -21.10 5.04
N GLY A 148 2.83 -21.38 3.74
CA GLY A 148 2.29 -22.58 3.09
C GLY A 148 0.80 -22.54 2.75
N HIS A 149 0.11 -21.41 2.96
CA HIS A 149 -1.29 -21.20 2.55
C HIS A 149 -1.59 -19.73 2.20
N PRO A 150 -2.67 -19.44 1.45
CA PRO A 150 -3.09 -18.06 1.14
C PRO A 150 -3.34 -17.22 2.40
N GLU A 151 -3.10 -15.93 2.30
CA GLU A 151 -3.28 -14.98 3.40
C GLU A 151 -4.78 -14.73 3.65
N PRO A 152 -5.28 -14.96 4.89
CA PRO A 152 -6.69 -14.76 5.20
C PRO A 152 -7.15 -13.30 5.05
N THR A 153 -8.40 -13.10 4.64
CA THR A 153 -9.03 -11.78 4.69
C THR A 153 -9.04 -11.21 6.12
N GLY A 154 -8.68 -9.94 6.28
CA GLY A 154 -8.59 -9.27 7.58
C GLY A 154 -7.25 -9.42 8.28
N SER A 155 -6.31 -10.19 7.72
CA SER A 155 -4.96 -10.35 8.28
C SER A 155 -3.93 -9.48 7.55
N ALA A 156 -2.78 -9.25 8.20
CA ALA A 156 -1.70 -8.42 7.68
C ALA A 156 -0.31 -9.06 7.82
N LYS A 157 0.60 -8.67 6.93
CA LYS A 157 2.05 -8.95 7.01
C LYS A 157 2.89 -7.71 6.77
N ILE A 158 4.15 -7.75 7.18
CA ILE A 158 5.07 -6.63 7.03
C ILE A 158 6.30 -7.00 6.19
N THR A 159 6.73 -6.09 5.33
CA THR A 159 8.00 -6.16 4.58
C THR A 159 8.71 -4.80 4.62
N LYS A 160 9.96 -4.74 4.14
CA LYS A 160 10.64 -3.47 3.87
C LYS A 160 10.00 -2.77 2.66
N GLY A 161 10.07 -1.44 2.59
CA GLY A 161 9.58 -0.65 1.46
C GLY A 161 10.52 -0.61 0.24
N PHE A 162 11.77 -1.07 0.40
CA PHE A 162 12.78 -1.12 -0.66
C PHE A 162 13.01 0.25 -1.30
N SER A 163 12.55 0.46 -2.54
CA SER A 163 12.76 1.71 -3.28
C SER A 163 11.68 2.76 -3.02
N LEU A 164 10.66 2.43 -2.21
CA LEU A 164 9.67 3.40 -1.74
C LEU A 164 10.34 4.41 -0.79
N PRO A 165 9.84 5.66 -0.71
CA PRO A 165 10.22 6.58 0.35
C PRO A 165 9.87 6.07 1.76
N ALA A 166 8.86 5.21 1.85
CA ALA A 166 8.44 4.57 3.08
C ALA A 166 9.35 3.39 3.47
N SER A 167 9.65 3.26 4.76
CA SER A 167 10.58 2.24 5.27
C SER A 167 9.99 0.83 5.24
N TYR A 168 8.67 0.70 5.41
CA TYR A 168 7.95 -0.56 5.48
C TYR A 168 6.66 -0.54 4.64
N VAL A 169 6.22 -1.72 4.24
CA VAL A 169 4.89 -1.96 3.67
C VAL A 169 4.15 -2.95 4.55
N LEU A 170 2.98 -2.55 5.01
CA LEU A 170 2.01 -3.39 5.71
C LEU A 170 1.02 -3.91 4.66
N HIS A 171 1.05 -5.19 4.36
CA HIS A 171 0.21 -5.82 3.36
C HIS A 171 -0.99 -6.45 4.04
N THR A 172 -2.21 -6.07 3.65
CA THR A 172 -3.45 -6.61 4.23
C THR A 172 -4.41 -7.06 3.15
N VAL A 173 -5.15 -8.14 3.40
CA VAL A 173 -6.13 -8.70 2.45
C VAL A 173 -7.52 -8.22 2.82
N GLY A 174 -8.05 -7.27 2.05
CA GLY A 174 -9.39 -6.72 2.28
C GLY A 174 -10.54 -7.65 1.81
N PRO A 175 -11.74 -7.53 2.38
CA PRO A 175 -12.91 -8.29 1.94
C PRO A 175 -13.38 -7.87 0.54
N ILE A 176 -13.95 -8.82 -0.20
CA ILE A 176 -14.54 -8.60 -1.54
C ILE A 176 -16.07 -8.50 -1.42
N VAL A 177 -16.64 -7.39 -1.88
CA VAL A 177 -18.07 -7.11 -1.93
C VAL A 177 -18.52 -7.11 -3.40
N ARG A 178 -19.12 -8.22 -3.86
CA ARG A 178 -19.48 -8.40 -5.28
C ARG A 178 -20.70 -7.58 -5.72
N SER A 179 -21.66 -7.36 -4.82
CA SER A 179 -22.86 -6.57 -5.08
C SER A 179 -23.58 -6.24 -3.78
N GLY A 180 -24.18 -5.04 -3.70
CA GLY A 180 -25.02 -4.65 -2.57
C GLY A 180 -24.23 -4.15 -1.36
N LEU A 181 -24.82 -4.35 -0.17
CA LEU A 181 -24.23 -3.91 1.09
C LEU A 181 -23.27 -4.96 1.65
N PRO A 182 -22.17 -4.55 2.31
CA PRO A 182 -21.27 -5.46 2.99
C PRO A 182 -21.99 -6.19 4.14
N THR A 183 -21.71 -7.48 4.31
CA THR A 183 -22.19 -8.26 5.46
C THR A 183 -21.48 -7.84 6.75
N ALA A 184 -22.03 -8.20 7.92
CA ALA A 184 -21.37 -7.96 9.20
C ALA A 184 -19.96 -8.57 9.26
N THR A 185 -19.76 -9.76 8.66
CA THR A 185 -18.45 -10.39 8.55
C THR A 185 -17.48 -9.56 7.70
N GLN A 186 -17.93 -9.01 6.57
CA GLN A 186 -17.09 -8.17 5.71
C GLN A 186 -16.77 -6.84 6.39
N GLN A 187 -17.69 -6.27 7.17
CA GLN A 187 -17.43 -5.07 7.98
C GLN A 187 -16.36 -5.35 9.04
N ALA A 188 -16.47 -6.47 9.76
CA ALA A 188 -15.47 -6.90 10.74
C ALA A 188 -14.11 -7.14 10.08
N GLN A 189 -14.06 -7.87 8.97
CA GLN A 189 -12.83 -8.12 8.21
C GLN A 189 -12.16 -6.84 7.71
N LEU A 190 -12.94 -5.85 7.26
CA LEU A 190 -12.36 -4.56 6.88
C LEU A 190 -11.79 -3.83 8.10
N ALA A 191 -12.47 -3.87 9.26
CA ALA A 191 -11.94 -3.31 10.50
C ALA A 191 -10.63 -4.02 10.93
N ASP A 192 -10.60 -5.35 10.82
CA ASP A 192 -9.43 -6.17 11.13
C ASP A 192 -8.22 -5.79 10.26
N CYS A 193 -8.43 -5.45 8.99
CA CYS A 193 -7.34 -4.95 8.14
C CYS A 193 -6.62 -3.74 8.76
N TYR A 194 -7.37 -2.80 9.33
CA TYR A 194 -6.80 -1.60 9.97
C TYR A 194 -6.12 -1.96 11.29
N THR A 195 -6.79 -2.72 12.16
CA THR A 195 -6.26 -3.05 13.48
C THR A 195 -5.02 -3.94 13.39
N GLN A 196 -5.01 -4.97 12.53
CA GLN A 196 -3.84 -5.84 12.32
C GLN A 196 -2.64 -5.08 11.75
N CYS A 197 -2.86 -4.11 10.86
CA CYS A 197 -1.78 -3.24 10.37
C CYS A 197 -1.20 -2.38 11.51
N LEU A 198 -2.06 -1.81 12.37
CA LEU A 198 -1.62 -1.01 13.51
C LEU A 198 -0.93 -1.86 14.58
N ASP A 199 -1.39 -3.09 14.83
CA ASP A 199 -0.76 -4.04 15.75
C ASP A 199 0.66 -4.39 15.28
N LEU A 200 0.84 -4.71 13.99
CA LEU A 200 2.16 -4.95 13.42
C LEU A 200 3.07 -3.71 13.49
N ALA A 201 2.51 -2.52 13.26
CA ALA A 201 3.25 -1.27 13.41
C ALA A 201 3.70 -1.04 14.87
N ALA A 202 2.84 -1.32 15.84
CA ALA A 202 3.14 -1.18 17.26
C ALA A 202 4.19 -2.19 17.77
N GLN A 203 4.33 -3.34 17.11
CA GLN A 203 5.34 -4.36 17.43
C GLN A 203 6.73 -4.05 16.87
N ASN A 204 6.87 -3.01 16.05
CA ASN A 204 8.13 -2.65 15.41
C ASN A 204 8.56 -1.24 15.83
N ASP A 205 9.54 -1.12 16.73
CA ASP A 205 10.07 0.12 17.32
C ASP A 205 10.45 1.23 16.32
N GLN A 206 10.59 0.90 15.03
CA GLN A 206 10.93 1.84 13.96
C GLN A 206 9.70 2.49 13.31
N ILE A 207 8.48 2.10 13.66
CA ILE A 207 7.24 2.57 13.01
C ILE A 207 6.44 3.46 13.95
N ARG A 208 6.42 4.76 13.64
CA ARG A 208 5.67 5.79 14.38
C ARG A 208 4.56 6.42 13.53
N SER A 209 4.64 6.25 12.21
CA SER A 209 3.68 6.75 11.24
C SER A 209 3.21 5.66 10.27
N VAL A 210 1.89 5.55 10.10
CA VAL A 210 1.25 4.58 9.20
C VAL A 210 0.31 5.30 8.25
N ALA A 211 0.49 5.10 6.94
CA ALA A 211 -0.42 5.64 5.93
C ALA A 211 -1.29 4.53 5.31
N PHE A 212 -2.61 4.67 5.46
CA PHE A 212 -3.59 3.76 4.88
C PHE A 212 -4.07 4.26 3.53
N CYS A 213 -4.00 3.44 2.48
CA CYS A 213 -4.79 3.65 1.27
C CYS A 213 -6.27 3.29 1.51
N CYS A 214 -7.16 3.61 0.57
CA CYS A 214 -8.53 3.08 0.59
C CYS A 214 -8.56 1.55 0.37
N ILE A 215 -8.74 0.78 1.45
CA ILE A 215 -8.80 -0.68 1.40
C ILE A 215 -10.18 -1.14 0.86
N SER A 216 -10.16 -2.08 -0.08
CA SER A 216 -11.33 -2.73 -0.70
C SER A 216 -12.27 -1.85 -1.54
N THR A 217 -12.08 -0.54 -1.65
CA THR A 217 -13.07 0.34 -2.32
C THR A 217 -13.00 0.38 -3.84
N GLY A 218 -11.91 -0.11 -4.43
CA GLY A 218 -11.75 -0.21 -5.89
C GLY A 218 -12.23 -1.56 -6.43
N VAL A 219 -11.28 -2.38 -6.87
CA VAL A 219 -11.52 -3.69 -7.53
C VAL A 219 -12.35 -4.63 -6.65
N PHE A 220 -12.27 -4.52 -5.33
CA PHE A 220 -13.01 -5.38 -4.39
C PHE A 220 -14.43 -4.88 -4.09
N GLY A 221 -14.85 -3.74 -4.64
CA GLY A 221 -16.26 -3.32 -4.68
C GLY A 221 -16.86 -2.86 -3.36
N TYR A 222 -16.08 -2.66 -2.31
CA TYR A 222 -16.61 -2.15 -1.03
C TYR A 222 -17.07 -0.70 -1.20
N PRO A 223 -18.33 -0.34 -0.90
CA PRO A 223 -18.81 1.02 -1.08
C PRO A 223 -17.99 2.03 -0.26
N ALA A 224 -17.37 3.01 -0.92
CA ALA A 224 -16.42 3.93 -0.28
C ALA A 224 -17.01 4.69 0.93
N HIS A 225 -18.28 5.11 0.84
CA HIS A 225 -18.99 5.78 1.93
C HIS A 225 -19.27 4.89 3.16
N LEU A 226 -19.20 3.56 3.02
CA LEU A 226 -19.27 2.62 4.14
C LEU A 226 -17.88 2.25 4.63
N ALA A 227 -16.92 2.09 3.72
CA ALA A 227 -15.53 1.77 4.06
C ALA A 227 -14.88 2.86 4.91
N VAL A 228 -15.15 4.13 4.60
CA VAL A 228 -14.63 5.28 5.36
C VAL A 228 -15.04 5.24 6.82
N THR A 229 -16.29 4.87 7.11
CA THR A 229 -16.80 4.77 8.49
C THR A 229 -16.05 3.69 9.25
N VAL A 230 -15.86 2.52 8.63
CA VAL A 230 -15.08 1.42 9.21
C VAL A 230 -13.63 1.84 9.45
N ALA A 231 -12.99 2.51 8.49
CA ALA A 231 -11.62 2.98 8.59
C ALA A 231 -11.43 3.94 9.77
N LEU A 232 -12.27 4.98 9.85
CA LEU A 232 -12.20 6.00 10.90
C LEU A 232 -12.48 5.41 12.28
N GLN A 233 -13.47 4.51 12.40
CA GLN A 233 -13.81 3.83 13.65
C GLN A 233 -12.71 2.88 14.11
N ALA A 234 -12.20 2.02 13.23
CA ALA A 234 -11.15 1.06 13.56
C ALA A 234 -9.87 1.78 14.04
N VAL A 235 -9.43 2.81 13.31
CA VAL A 235 -8.27 3.62 13.70
C VAL A 235 -8.52 4.37 15.01
N HIS A 236 -9.70 4.97 15.18
CA HIS A 236 -10.02 5.67 16.42
C HIS A 236 -10.00 4.74 17.63
N HIS A 237 -10.74 3.64 17.56
CA HIS A 237 -10.82 2.66 18.66
C HIS A 237 -9.44 2.10 18.99
N TRP A 238 -8.63 1.76 17.99
CA TRP A 238 -7.29 1.24 18.22
C TRP A 238 -6.38 2.28 18.90
N LEU A 239 -6.39 3.53 18.45
CA LEU A 239 -5.60 4.60 19.08
C LEU A 239 -6.05 4.91 20.51
N ALA A 240 -7.36 4.77 20.78
CA ALA A 240 -7.92 4.98 22.11
C ALA A 240 -7.59 3.82 23.07
N SER A 241 -7.54 2.58 22.58
CA SER A 241 -7.17 1.40 23.38
C SER A 241 -5.66 1.24 23.57
N HIS A 242 -4.84 1.93 22.77
CA HIS A 242 -3.38 1.89 22.87
C HIS A 242 -2.77 3.30 23.06
N PRO A 243 -3.09 4.01 24.18
CA PRO A 243 -2.60 5.37 24.40
C PRO A 243 -1.07 5.47 24.45
N ASP A 244 -0.42 4.41 24.93
CA ASP A 244 1.04 4.31 25.07
C ASP A 244 1.73 3.77 23.81
N SER A 245 0.98 3.45 22.75
CA SER A 245 1.57 3.03 21.49
C SER A 245 2.46 4.11 20.91
N GLN A 246 3.58 3.69 20.34
CA GLN A 246 4.50 4.57 19.61
C GLN A 246 3.96 5.06 18.26
N VAL A 247 2.86 4.48 17.75
CA VAL A 247 2.21 4.96 16.54
C VAL A 247 1.52 6.29 16.85
N GLN A 248 2.19 7.39 16.47
CA GLN A 248 1.76 8.77 16.76
C GLN A 248 1.09 9.45 15.56
N HIS A 249 1.18 8.86 14.36
CA HIS A 249 0.59 9.45 13.16
C HIS A 249 -0.08 8.41 12.27
N VAL A 250 -1.39 8.56 12.07
CA VAL A 250 -2.11 7.81 11.04
C VAL A 250 -2.49 8.75 9.90
N VAL A 251 -2.11 8.40 8.66
CA VAL A 251 -2.48 9.15 7.46
C VAL A 251 -3.54 8.36 6.71
N PHE A 252 -4.74 8.93 6.56
CA PHE A 252 -5.72 8.45 5.60
C PHE A 252 -5.33 9.00 4.23
N ASN A 253 -4.71 8.16 3.40
CA ASN A 253 -4.37 8.49 2.03
C ASN A 253 -5.54 8.16 1.09
N VAL A 254 -5.87 9.12 0.25
CA VAL A 254 -6.82 8.98 -0.85
C VAL A 254 -6.16 9.39 -2.17
N PHE A 255 -6.56 8.78 -3.28
CA PHE A 255 -6.04 9.16 -4.59
C PHE A 255 -7.00 10.11 -5.33
N SER A 256 -8.31 9.82 -5.25
CA SER A 256 -9.32 10.56 -5.99
C SER A 256 -9.91 11.73 -5.19
N GLU A 257 -10.38 12.76 -5.90
CA GLU A 257 -11.19 13.81 -5.27
C GLU A 257 -12.45 13.25 -4.61
N ALA A 258 -13.10 12.26 -5.24
CA ALA A 258 -14.33 11.68 -4.72
C ALA A 258 -14.11 11.04 -3.34
N ASP A 259 -13.04 10.26 -3.18
CA ASP A 259 -12.67 9.66 -1.90
C ASP A 259 -12.29 10.73 -0.87
N TYR A 260 -11.59 11.78 -1.29
CA TYR A 260 -11.26 12.90 -0.40
C TYR A 260 -12.52 13.55 0.19
N HIS A 261 -13.52 13.84 -0.65
CA HIS A 261 -14.79 14.40 -0.19
C HIS A 261 -15.57 13.44 0.71
N ILE A 262 -15.51 12.13 0.44
CA ILE A 262 -16.13 11.10 1.28
C ILE A 262 -15.49 11.09 2.68
N TYR A 263 -14.15 11.09 2.75
CA TYR A 263 -13.42 11.18 4.03
C TYR A 263 -13.70 12.48 4.77
N GLN A 264 -13.62 13.62 4.07
CA GLN A 264 -13.90 14.92 4.67
C GLN A 264 -15.31 14.97 5.27
N LYS A 265 -16.33 14.58 4.50
CA LYS A 265 -17.71 14.57 4.96
C LYS A 265 -17.90 13.63 6.16
N ALA A 266 -17.31 12.44 6.15
CA ALA A 266 -17.41 11.50 7.26
C ALA A 266 -16.76 12.03 8.55
N ILE A 267 -15.67 12.78 8.44
CA ILE A 267 -14.98 13.40 9.59
C ILE A 267 -15.75 14.60 10.12
N GLU A 268 -16.30 15.45 9.24
CA GLU A 268 -17.13 16.60 9.61
C GLU A 268 -18.44 16.17 10.29
N GLN A 269 -19.02 15.06 9.82
CA GLN A 269 -20.28 14.49 10.33
C GLN A 269 -20.06 13.44 11.42
N TRP A 270 -18.84 13.35 11.98
CA TRP A 270 -18.54 12.37 13.01
C TRP A 270 -19.50 12.52 14.20
N PRO A 271 -20.22 11.45 14.59
CA PRO A 271 -21.21 11.55 15.65
C PRO A 271 -20.54 11.90 16.98
N GLN A 272 -21.07 12.91 17.68
CA GLN A 272 -20.55 13.35 18.98
C GLN A 272 -20.83 12.36 20.12
N THR A 273 -21.55 11.28 19.85
CA THR A 273 -21.90 10.21 20.82
C THR A 273 -21.85 8.85 20.13
N LEU A 274 -21.02 7.95 20.67
CA LEU A 274 -21.16 6.49 20.55
C LEU A 274 -21.50 5.94 21.94
#